data_AF-A0A6I5NFJ7-F1
#
_entry.id   AF-A0A6I5NFJ7-F1
#
_cell.length_a   1.000
_cell.length_b   1.000
_cell.length_c   1.000
_cell.angle_alpha   90.00
_cell.angle_beta   90.00
_cell.angle_gamma   90.00
#
_symmetry.space_group_name_H-M   'P 1'
#
loop_
_entity.id
_entity.type
_entity.pdbx_description
1 polymer ?
#
loop_
_entity_poly.entity_id
_entity_poly.type
_entity_poly.pdbx_seq_one_letter_code
_entity_poly.pdbx_strand_id
1 'polypeptide(L)'
;MRNSIRETIERLAERKATPGRKNVFNLIYAGHGRPADGALEFSDGALSGEDFYHELVEHYTDHPNRLHVDIVLDSCYSARFLIDFVVGSQSSETVHVFDCMVSSLPDEKSYEMDFIEHGAFSFSLTHPGNSYVDATELARAIDNQDLRTIVKSLQGIAAPNPVAFLTNGRQHSMELISGHYLSIPGAGSIELADHFGTLTHAGLADAIARAKLNYGGDTEYIS
;
A
#
# COMPACT_ATOMS: atom_id res chain seq x y z
N MET A 1 12.39 12.36 -10.86
CA MET A 1 11.23 11.44 -10.93
C MET A 1 10.04 12.03 -11.66
N ARG A 2 9.62 13.29 -11.42
CA ARG A 2 8.40 13.86 -12.03
C ARG A 2 8.40 13.76 -13.56
N ASN A 3 9.53 14.10 -14.20
CA ASN A 3 9.69 13.96 -15.65
C ASN A 3 9.51 12.51 -16.13
N SER A 4 10.03 11.52 -15.38
CA SER A 4 9.90 10.10 -15.76
C SER A 4 8.46 9.60 -15.62
N ILE A 5 7.74 10.06 -14.59
CA ILE A 5 6.31 9.77 -14.42
C ILE A 5 5.53 10.35 -15.61
N ARG A 6 5.75 11.64 -15.92
CA ARG A 6 5.15 12.31 -17.08
C ARG A 6 5.41 11.57 -18.39
N GLU A 7 6.68 11.31 -18.72
CA GLU A 7 7.05 10.59 -19.94
C GLU A 7 6.38 9.21 -20.03
N THR A 8 6.20 8.53 -18.89
CA THR A 8 5.53 7.23 -18.84
C THR A 8 4.03 7.37 -19.09
N ILE A 9 3.37 8.37 -18.50
CA ILE A 9 1.95 8.64 -18.70
C ILE A 9 1.67 9.02 -20.15
N GLU A 10 2.47 9.91 -20.73
CA GLU A 10 2.35 10.33 -22.13
C GLU A 10 2.47 9.13 -23.08
N ARG A 11 3.47 8.27 -22.85
CA ARG A 11 3.63 7.03 -23.62
C ARG A 11 2.46 6.06 -23.46
N LEU A 12 1.79 6.04 -22.31
CA LEU A 12 0.59 5.22 -22.12
C LEU A 12 -0.61 5.82 -22.86
N ALA A 13 -0.76 7.14 -22.88
CA ALA A 13 -1.81 7.84 -23.62
C ALA A 13 -1.66 7.68 -25.15
N GLU A 14 -0.43 7.57 -25.65
CA GLU A 14 -0.16 7.33 -27.07
C GLU A 14 -0.45 5.89 -27.55
N ARG A 15 -0.56 4.94 -26.62
CA ARG A 15 -0.85 3.54 -26.97
C ARG A 15 -2.30 3.41 -27.38
N LYS A 16 -2.54 2.91 -28.59
CA LYS A 16 -3.89 2.51 -29.02
C LYS A 16 -4.46 1.51 -28.02
N ALA A 17 -5.55 1.91 -27.36
CA ALA A 17 -6.30 1.03 -26.49
C ALA A 17 -6.69 -0.24 -27.27
N THR A 18 -6.27 -1.39 -26.75
CA THR A 18 -6.73 -2.67 -27.30
C THR A 18 -8.15 -2.89 -26.81
N PRO A 19 -9.14 -3.17 -27.68
CA PRO A 19 -10.52 -3.41 -27.26
C PRO A 19 -10.58 -4.43 -26.12
N GLY A 20 -11.21 -4.05 -25.00
CA GLY A 20 -11.33 -4.90 -23.81
C GLY A 20 -10.11 -4.91 -22.87
N ARG A 21 -9.04 -4.15 -23.16
CA ARG A 21 -7.92 -3.95 -22.24
C ARG A 21 -7.92 -2.54 -21.68
N LYS A 22 -7.71 -2.45 -20.37
CA LYS A 22 -7.55 -1.19 -19.64
C LYS A 22 -6.08 -0.75 -19.73
N ASN A 23 -5.85 0.56 -19.83
CA ASN A 23 -4.53 1.12 -19.63
C ASN A 23 -4.25 1.15 -18.12
N VAL A 24 -3.10 0.62 -17.71
CA VAL A 24 -2.72 0.49 -16.29
C VAL A 24 -1.39 1.21 -16.07
N PHE A 25 -1.35 2.07 -15.05
CA PHE A 25 -0.14 2.66 -14.51
C PHE A 25 0.14 2.05 -13.13
N ASN A 26 1.33 1.47 -12.96
CA ASN A 26 1.77 0.91 -11.68
C ASN A 26 2.83 1.83 -11.08
N LEU A 27 2.54 2.44 -9.93
CA LEU A 27 3.54 3.16 -9.13
C LEU A 27 4.06 2.22 -8.04
N ILE A 28 5.34 1.82 -8.14
CA ILE A 28 6.01 1.07 -7.08
C ILE A 28 7.15 1.93 -6.54
N TYR A 29 7.14 2.22 -5.25
CA TYR A 29 8.13 3.07 -4.61
C TYR A 29 8.56 2.50 -3.26
N ALA A 30 9.87 2.48 -3.04
CA ALA A 30 10.48 2.20 -1.74
C ALA A 30 11.47 3.32 -1.42
N GLY A 31 11.29 3.99 -0.28
CA GLY A 31 12.10 5.16 0.08
C GLY A 31 11.51 5.98 1.22
N HIS A 32 11.91 7.25 1.32
CA HIS A 32 11.46 8.13 2.39
C HIS A 32 10.11 8.76 2.08
N GLY A 33 9.22 8.73 3.07
CA GLY A 33 7.97 9.48 3.06
C GLY A 33 8.07 10.68 4.00
N ARG A 34 7.62 11.83 3.53
CA ARG A 34 7.69 13.09 4.28
C ARG A 34 6.75 13.07 5.49
N PRO A 35 7.21 13.41 6.71
CA PRO A 35 6.37 13.32 7.91
C PRO A 35 5.12 14.20 7.93
N ALA A 36 5.10 15.28 7.14
CA ALA A 36 3.98 16.22 7.11
C ALA A 36 2.75 15.65 6.39
N ASP A 37 2.95 14.90 5.30
CA ASP A 37 1.89 14.55 4.34
C ASP A 37 2.11 13.20 3.64
N GLY A 38 3.16 12.46 3.98
CA GLY A 38 3.49 11.19 3.33
C GLY A 38 3.97 11.34 1.88
N ALA A 39 4.33 12.55 1.44
CA ALA A 39 4.87 12.77 0.11
C ALA A 39 6.14 11.93 -0.12
N LEU A 40 6.27 11.37 -1.33
CA LEU A 40 7.41 10.53 -1.70
C LEU A 40 8.62 11.42 -1.97
N GLU A 41 9.72 11.18 -1.26
CA GLU A 41 10.93 11.98 -1.40
C GLU A 41 11.80 11.45 -2.54
N PHE A 42 12.08 12.32 -3.52
CA PHE A 42 13.02 12.05 -4.61
C PHE A 42 14.17 13.06 -4.59
N SER A 43 15.25 12.75 -5.31
CA SER A 43 16.40 13.65 -5.43
C SER A 43 16.06 14.99 -6.10
N ASP A 44 15.01 15.04 -6.92
CA ASP A 44 14.51 16.24 -7.60
C ASP A 44 13.30 16.90 -6.92
N GLY A 45 12.95 16.45 -5.71
CA GLY A 45 11.89 17.02 -4.89
C GLY A 45 10.84 16.00 -4.45
N ALA A 46 9.93 16.43 -3.59
CA ALA A 46 8.86 15.59 -3.09
C ALA A 46 7.69 15.49 -4.08
N LEU A 47 6.96 14.38 -4.04
CA LEU A 47 5.72 14.16 -4.79
C LEU A 47 4.59 13.81 -3.83
N SER A 48 3.62 14.71 -3.68
CA SER A 48 2.40 14.44 -2.90
C SER A 48 1.41 13.56 -3.68
N GLY A 49 0.42 12.99 -3.00
CA GLY A 49 -0.66 12.24 -3.67
C GLY A 49 -1.50 13.13 -4.59
N GLU A 50 -1.71 14.38 -4.19
CA GLU A 50 -2.39 15.41 -4.99
C GLU A 50 -1.58 15.79 -6.24
N ASP A 51 -0.27 16.07 -6.09
CA ASP A 51 0.61 16.33 -7.24
C ASP A 51 0.61 15.15 -8.23
N PHE A 52 0.66 13.92 -7.72
CA PHE A 52 0.64 12.73 -8.56
C PHE A 52 -0.67 12.58 -9.33
N TYR A 53 -1.81 12.84 -8.67
CA TYR A 53 -3.11 12.90 -9.34
C TYR A 53 -3.14 13.96 -10.45
N HIS A 54 -2.63 15.16 -10.18
CA HIS A 54 -2.60 16.24 -11.17
C HIS A 54 -1.75 15.88 -12.39
N GLU A 55 -0.55 15.32 -12.19
CA GLU A 55 0.30 14.87 -13.31
C GLU A 55 -0.41 13.78 -14.14
N LEU A 56 -1.17 12.87 -13.52
CA LEU A 56 -1.95 11.87 -14.25
C LEU A 56 -3.06 12.49 -15.09
N VAL A 57 -3.86 13.39 -14.52
CA VAL A 57 -4.98 14.01 -15.24
C VAL A 57 -4.51 14.96 -16.32
N GLU A 58 -3.43 15.71 -16.10
CA GLU A 58 -2.89 16.66 -17.07
C GLU A 58 -2.29 15.96 -18.29
N HIS A 59 -1.60 14.84 -18.10
CA HIS A 59 -0.85 14.17 -19.16
C HIS A 59 -1.56 12.97 -19.80
N TYR A 60 -2.61 12.44 -19.19
CA TYR A 60 -3.35 11.32 -19.75
C TYR A 60 -4.52 11.77 -20.63
N THR A 61 -4.32 11.76 -21.95
CA THR A 61 -5.26 12.31 -22.93
C THR A 61 -6.21 11.29 -23.58
N ASP A 62 -6.12 10.00 -23.26
CA ASP A 62 -7.02 8.96 -23.78
C ASP A 62 -8.35 8.93 -23.00
N HIS A 63 -9.10 10.03 -23.10
CA HIS A 63 -10.36 10.24 -22.36
C HIS A 63 -11.43 9.14 -22.52
N PRO A 64 -11.54 8.40 -23.65
CA PRO A 64 -12.47 7.29 -23.75
C PRO A 64 -12.20 6.12 -22.78
N ASN A 65 -10.97 5.98 -22.27
CA ASN A 65 -10.59 4.89 -21.37
C ASN A 65 -10.00 5.45 -20.08
N ARG A 66 -10.62 5.19 -18.93
CA ARG A 66 -10.02 5.56 -17.64
C ARG A 66 -8.68 4.86 -17.44
N LEU A 67 -7.66 5.62 -17.03
CA LEU A 67 -6.38 5.10 -16.59
C LEU A 67 -6.56 4.39 -15.24
N HIS A 68 -6.37 3.07 -15.23
CA HIS A 68 -6.28 2.31 -14.00
C HIS A 68 -4.93 2.59 -13.32
N VAL A 69 -4.96 2.91 -12.03
CA VAL A 69 -3.75 3.21 -11.27
C VAL A 69 -3.66 2.27 -10.07
N ASP A 70 -2.57 1.50 -10.06
CA ASP A 70 -2.18 0.63 -8.96
C ASP A 70 -0.95 1.21 -8.27
N ILE A 71 -0.90 1.11 -6.94
CA ILE A 71 0.14 1.75 -6.12
C ILE A 71 0.71 0.75 -5.11
N VAL A 72 2.03 0.68 -4.98
CA VAL A 72 2.72 -0.03 -3.90
C VAL A 72 3.76 0.90 -3.28
N LEU A 73 3.57 1.28 -2.01
CA LEU A 73 4.46 2.22 -1.31
C LEU A 73 5.07 1.59 -0.07
N ASP A 74 6.39 1.42 -0.07
CA ASP A 74 7.20 1.15 1.12
C ASP A 74 7.88 2.43 1.60
N SER A 75 7.14 3.25 2.33
CA SER A 75 7.60 4.54 2.87
C SER A 75 6.81 4.97 4.10
N CYS A 76 7.41 5.79 4.96
CA CYS A 76 6.74 6.32 6.16
C CYS A 76 5.51 7.14 5.80
N TYR A 77 4.43 7.00 6.58
CA TYR A 77 3.17 7.74 6.40
C TYR A 77 2.53 7.54 5.03
N SER A 78 2.81 6.42 4.36
CA SER A 78 2.39 6.14 2.98
C SER A 78 0.87 6.11 2.79
N ALA A 79 0.09 5.82 3.83
CA ALA A 79 -1.37 5.97 3.78
C ALA A 79 -1.83 7.41 3.57
N ARG A 80 -1.08 8.45 3.97
CA ARG A 80 -1.45 9.84 3.69
C ARG A 80 -1.44 10.13 2.19
N PHE A 81 -0.38 9.70 1.49
CA PHE A 81 -0.30 9.77 0.04
C PHE A 81 -1.52 9.09 -0.63
N LEU A 82 -1.86 7.88 -0.17
CA LEU A 82 -3.00 7.14 -0.71
C LEU A 82 -4.34 7.85 -0.44
N ILE A 83 -4.54 8.40 0.76
CA ILE A 83 -5.74 9.18 1.09
C ILE A 83 -5.88 10.38 0.17
N ASP A 84 -4.81 11.18 0.01
CA ASP A 84 -4.81 12.36 -0.87
C ASP A 84 -5.17 11.96 -2.31
N PHE A 85 -4.56 10.88 -2.80
CA PHE A 85 -4.79 10.36 -4.14
C PHE A 85 -6.23 9.85 -4.35
N VAL A 86 -6.77 9.07 -3.40
CA VAL A 86 -8.14 8.57 -3.43
C VAL A 86 -9.15 9.72 -3.38
N VAL A 87 -8.94 10.70 -2.51
CA VAL A 87 -9.82 11.88 -2.40
C VAL A 87 -9.80 12.71 -3.69
N GLY A 88 -8.63 12.96 -4.28
CA GLY A 88 -8.52 13.70 -5.55
C GLY A 88 -9.15 12.96 -6.73
N SER A 89 -9.03 11.64 -6.76
CA SER A 89 -9.52 10.80 -7.86
C SER A 89 -11.00 10.45 -7.82
N GLN A 90 -11.70 10.67 -6.69
CA GLN A 90 -13.05 10.14 -6.46
C GLN A 90 -14.09 10.54 -7.52
N SER A 91 -13.92 11.72 -8.14
CA SER A 91 -14.82 12.25 -9.18
C SER A 91 -14.18 12.25 -10.58
N SER A 92 -13.01 11.62 -10.74
CA SER A 92 -12.25 11.68 -11.98
C SER A 92 -12.85 10.76 -13.05
N GLU A 93 -13.15 11.32 -14.22
CA GLU A 93 -13.44 10.56 -15.44
C GLU A 93 -12.17 10.08 -16.15
N THR A 94 -10.99 10.49 -15.69
CA THR A 94 -9.69 10.20 -16.32
C THR A 94 -8.96 9.08 -15.59
N VAL A 95 -8.95 9.13 -14.26
CA VAL A 95 -8.18 8.22 -13.41
C VAL A 95 -9.13 7.33 -12.61
N HIS A 96 -8.78 6.05 -12.48
CA HIS A 96 -9.45 5.11 -11.61
C HIS A 96 -8.41 4.43 -10.71
N VAL A 97 -8.46 4.75 -9.42
CA VAL A 97 -7.62 4.09 -8.41
C VAL A 97 -8.19 2.71 -8.15
N PHE A 98 -7.35 1.68 -8.28
CA PHE A 98 -7.83 0.30 -8.27
C PHE A 98 -7.22 -0.50 -7.11
N ASP A 99 -6.06 -1.13 -7.30
CA ASP A 99 -5.41 -1.90 -6.23
C ASP A 99 -4.21 -1.13 -5.68
N CYS A 100 -4.25 -0.77 -4.40
CA CYS A 100 -3.15 -0.06 -3.76
C CYS A 100 -2.70 -0.76 -2.49
N MET A 101 -1.42 -0.77 -2.20
CA MET A 101 -0.84 -1.32 -0.99
C MET A 101 0.15 -0.30 -0.41
N VAL A 102 -0.01 0.04 0.85
CA VAL A 102 0.86 0.99 1.53
C VAL A 102 1.40 0.39 2.82
N SER A 103 2.65 0.67 3.10
CA SER A 103 3.40 0.09 4.20
C SER A 103 2.98 0.55 5.58
N SER A 104 2.39 1.73 5.73
CA SER A 104 2.11 2.33 7.04
C SER A 104 0.81 3.13 7.05
N LEU A 105 0.15 3.16 8.22
CA LEU A 105 -1.00 4.02 8.49
C LEU A 105 -0.60 5.51 8.56
N PRO A 106 -1.59 6.45 8.51
CA PRO A 106 -1.29 7.87 8.44
C PRO A 106 -0.45 8.42 9.59
N ASP A 107 -0.46 7.78 10.76
CA ASP A 107 0.27 8.19 11.95
C ASP A 107 1.54 7.35 12.21
N GLU A 108 1.90 6.45 11.30
CA GLU A 108 2.94 5.46 11.51
C GLU A 108 4.16 5.64 10.59
N LYS A 109 5.30 5.16 11.08
CA LYS A 109 6.53 5.04 10.30
C LYS A 109 6.61 3.65 9.68
N SER A 110 7.34 3.55 8.58
CA SER A 110 7.80 2.26 8.05
C SER A 110 9.19 1.91 8.57
N TYR A 111 9.41 0.63 8.82
CA TYR A 111 10.65 0.13 9.42
C TYR A 111 11.39 -0.80 8.46
N GLU A 112 12.70 -0.61 8.42
CA GLU A 112 13.66 -1.59 7.92
C GLU A 112 14.14 -2.44 9.09
N MET A 113 14.23 -3.76 8.90
CA MET A 113 14.70 -4.67 9.94
C MET A 113 16.09 -5.20 9.56
N ASP A 114 17.08 -4.95 10.42
CA ASP A 114 18.49 -5.32 10.15
C ASP A 114 18.65 -6.80 9.78
N PHE A 115 17.92 -7.69 10.46
CA PHE A 115 18.06 -9.13 10.26
C PHE A 115 17.39 -9.67 8.98
N ILE A 116 16.55 -8.88 8.31
CA ILE A 116 16.02 -9.23 6.97
C ILE A 116 16.61 -8.35 5.86
N GLU A 117 17.41 -7.33 6.22
CA GLU A 117 18.03 -6.37 5.31
C GLU A 117 17.04 -5.71 4.35
N HIS A 118 15.80 -5.50 4.82
CA HIS A 118 14.70 -5.02 4.00
C HIS A 118 13.66 -4.26 4.85
N GLY A 119 12.88 -3.39 4.21
CA GLY A 119 11.61 -2.89 4.73
C GLY A 119 10.67 -4.03 5.09
N ALA A 120 10.06 -3.99 6.28
CA ALA A 120 9.17 -5.04 6.78
C ALA A 120 8.00 -5.30 5.81
N PHE A 121 7.46 -4.24 5.20
CA PHE A 121 6.37 -4.35 4.23
C PHE A 121 6.79 -5.04 2.94
N SER A 122 7.84 -4.55 2.27
CA SER A 122 8.32 -5.19 1.04
C SER A 122 8.79 -6.64 1.26
N PHE A 123 9.38 -6.93 2.43
CA PHE A 123 9.72 -8.31 2.80
C PHE A 123 8.46 -9.19 2.87
N SER A 124 7.41 -8.74 3.55
CA SER A 124 6.15 -9.49 3.65
C SER A 124 5.44 -9.65 2.32
N LEU A 125 5.50 -8.65 1.42
CA LEU A 125 4.91 -8.77 0.07
C LEU A 125 5.64 -9.80 -0.79
N THR A 126 6.98 -9.84 -0.72
CA THR A 126 7.81 -10.76 -1.51
C THR A 126 7.90 -12.16 -0.92
N HIS A 127 7.54 -12.28 0.36
CA HIS A 127 7.48 -13.53 1.09
C HIS A 127 6.14 -13.60 1.81
N PRO A 128 5.02 -13.91 1.15
CA PRO A 128 3.68 -13.89 1.76
C PRO A 128 3.47 -14.88 2.92
N GLY A 129 4.53 -15.59 3.34
CA GLY A 129 4.45 -16.77 4.18
C GLY A 129 3.83 -17.93 3.39
N ASN A 130 4.10 -19.15 3.84
CA ASN A 130 3.40 -20.32 3.32
C ASN A 130 2.36 -20.75 4.36
N SER A 131 1.20 -21.21 3.91
CA SER A 131 0.26 -21.95 4.75
C SER A 131 0.86 -23.27 5.27
N TYR A 132 1.94 -23.75 4.64
CA TYR A 132 2.73 -24.91 5.03
C TYR A 132 4.19 -24.55 5.27
N VAL A 133 4.59 -24.50 6.54
CA VAL A 133 5.99 -24.39 6.94
C VAL A 133 6.63 -25.77 6.91
N ASP A 134 7.77 -25.91 6.22
CA ASP A 134 8.61 -27.11 6.35
C ASP A 134 9.20 -27.15 7.77
N ALA A 135 8.70 -28.08 8.59
CA ALA A 135 9.14 -28.22 9.98
C ALA A 135 10.65 -28.53 10.12
N THR A 136 11.25 -29.19 9.12
CA THR A 136 12.68 -29.49 9.12
C THR A 136 13.50 -28.25 8.78
N GLU A 137 13.01 -27.42 7.86
CA GLU A 137 13.61 -26.12 7.54
C GLU A 137 13.54 -25.19 8.76
N LEU A 138 12.37 -25.09 9.39
CA LEU A 138 12.18 -24.24 10.58
C LEU A 138 13.03 -24.72 11.75
N ALA A 139 13.05 -26.02 12.05
CA ALA A 139 13.88 -26.56 13.14
C ALA A 139 15.36 -26.23 12.94
N ARG A 140 15.87 -26.39 11.70
CA ARG A 140 17.25 -26.04 11.35
C ARG A 140 17.51 -24.54 11.46
N ALA A 141 16.56 -23.71 11.05
CA ALA A 141 16.67 -22.26 11.19
C ALA A 141 16.74 -21.85 12.66
N ILE A 142 15.95 -22.49 13.54
CA ILE A 142 16.00 -22.29 14.99
C ILE A 142 17.37 -22.68 15.54
N ASP A 143 17.85 -23.88 15.21
CA ASP A 143 19.15 -24.38 15.68
C ASP A 143 20.30 -23.47 15.25
N ASN A 144 20.22 -22.90 14.04
CA ASN A 144 21.23 -22.00 13.48
C ASN A 144 21.02 -20.52 13.84
N GLN A 145 19.96 -20.18 14.59
CA GLN A 145 19.55 -18.80 14.86
C GLN A 145 19.38 -17.94 13.58
N ASP A 146 18.91 -18.55 12.48
CA ASP A 146 18.59 -17.87 11.23
C ASP A 146 17.24 -17.14 11.35
N LEU A 147 17.29 -15.93 11.91
CA LEU A 147 16.12 -15.09 12.14
C LEU A 147 15.32 -14.81 10.87
N ARG A 148 15.98 -14.64 9.71
CA ARG A 148 15.32 -14.35 8.44
C ARG A 148 14.41 -15.51 8.02
N THR A 149 14.93 -16.73 8.08
CA THR A 149 14.15 -17.93 7.74
C THR A 149 13.06 -18.17 8.78
N ILE A 150 13.34 -17.99 10.07
CA ILE A 150 12.33 -18.11 11.13
C ILE A 150 11.15 -17.16 10.88
N VAL A 151 11.39 -15.86 10.67
CA VAL A 151 10.28 -14.92 10.47
C VAL A 151 9.55 -15.17 9.15
N LYS A 152 10.26 -15.56 8.10
CA LYS A 152 9.67 -15.92 6.81
C LYS A 152 8.67 -17.07 6.98
N SER A 153 9.05 -18.08 7.75
CA SER A 153 8.21 -19.24 8.04
C SER A 153 7.01 -18.86 8.91
N LEU A 154 7.21 -18.03 9.94
CA LEU A 154 6.16 -17.74 10.91
C LEU A 154 5.14 -16.69 10.45
N GLN A 155 5.53 -15.72 9.61
CA GLN A 155 4.69 -14.56 9.32
C GLN A 155 3.32 -14.90 8.67
N GLY A 156 3.24 -15.98 7.88
CA GLY A 156 1.98 -16.42 7.24
C GLY A 156 1.05 -17.20 8.17
N ILE A 157 1.53 -17.62 9.35
CA ILE A 157 0.77 -18.36 10.36
C ILE A 157 0.42 -17.46 11.53
N ALA A 158 1.34 -16.57 11.92
CA ALA A 158 1.30 -15.89 13.20
C ALA A 158 0.43 -14.62 13.22
N ALA A 159 0.18 -13.98 12.07
CA ALA A 159 -0.54 -12.71 12.06
C ALA A 159 -1.34 -12.45 10.78
N PRO A 160 -2.58 -11.93 10.91
CA PRO A 160 -3.34 -11.40 9.78
C PRO A 160 -2.62 -10.25 9.07
N ASN A 161 -1.75 -9.50 9.78
CA ASN A 161 -0.86 -8.49 9.21
C ASN A 161 0.61 -8.86 9.49
N PRO A 162 1.32 -9.46 8.53
CA PRO A 162 2.73 -9.80 8.65
C PRO A 162 3.64 -8.62 9.03
N VAL A 163 3.30 -7.40 8.59
CA VAL A 163 4.10 -6.19 8.90
C VAL A 163 3.99 -5.83 10.38
N ALA A 164 2.77 -5.89 10.93
CA ALA A 164 2.56 -5.67 12.36
C ALA A 164 3.28 -6.73 13.20
N PHE A 165 3.30 -7.99 12.74
CA PHE A 165 4.08 -9.03 13.41
C PHE A 165 5.58 -8.73 13.42
N LEU A 166 6.18 -8.46 12.26
CA LEU A 166 7.61 -8.19 12.13
C LEU A 166 8.06 -6.97 12.95
N THR A 167 7.18 -5.97 13.08
CA THR A 167 7.49 -4.71 13.76
C THR A 167 6.99 -4.64 15.20
N ASN A 168 6.48 -5.74 15.76
CA ASN A 168 5.88 -5.81 17.10
C ASN A 168 4.77 -4.75 17.30
N GLY A 169 3.87 -4.63 16.32
CA GLY A 169 2.70 -3.74 16.33
C GLY A 169 3.02 -2.26 16.09
N ARG A 170 4.26 -1.92 15.71
CA ARG A 170 4.66 -0.51 15.50
C ARG A 170 4.28 0.03 14.11
N GLN A 171 3.92 -0.85 13.19
CA GLN A 171 3.58 -0.53 11.81
C GLN A 171 2.50 -1.50 11.32
N HIS A 172 1.47 -0.96 10.67
CA HIS A 172 0.42 -1.74 10.01
C HIS A 172 0.36 -1.33 8.54
N SER A 173 0.36 -2.33 7.65
CA SER A 173 0.05 -2.10 6.24
C SER A 173 -1.44 -1.83 6.04
N MET A 174 -1.76 -1.20 4.91
CA MET A 174 -3.13 -0.98 4.46
C MET A 174 -3.24 -1.24 2.96
N GLU A 175 -4.40 -1.72 2.53
CA GLU A 175 -4.66 -2.11 1.15
C GLU A 175 -5.96 -1.46 0.66
N LEU A 176 -5.96 -0.89 -0.54
CA LEU A 176 -7.17 -0.58 -1.29
C LEU A 176 -7.45 -1.74 -2.24
N ILE A 177 -8.64 -2.30 -2.15
CA ILE A 177 -9.04 -3.46 -2.95
C ILE A 177 -10.10 -3.02 -3.95
N SER A 178 -9.77 -3.15 -5.23
CA SER A 178 -10.64 -2.87 -6.37
C SER A 178 -11.27 -1.47 -6.36
N GLY A 179 -10.62 -0.49 -5.75
CA GLY A 179 -11.13 0.88 -5.62
C GLY A 179 -12.34 1.03 -4.67
N HIS A 180 -12.70 -0.02 -3.93
CA HIS A 180 -13.94 -0.05 -3.15
C HIS A 180 -13.74 -0.21 -1.65
N TYR A 181 -12.67 -0.90 -1.23
CA TYR A 181 -12.48 -1.21 0.19
C TYR A 181 -11.06 -0.84 0.63
N LEU A 182 -10.95 -0.05 1.69
CA LEU A 182 -9.69 0.09 2.43
C LEU A 182 -9.65 -0.98 3.52
N SER A 183 -8.71 -1.90 3.43
CA SER A 183 -8.48 -2.97 4.39
C SER A 183 -7.22 -2.69 5.20
N ILE A 184 -7.32 -2.81 6.52
CA ILE A 184 -6.18 -2.95 7.41
C ILE A 184 -6.18 -4.43 7.83
N PRO A 185 -5.30 -5.28 7.28
CA PRO A 185 -5.30 -6.70 7.60
C PRO A 185 -5.28 -6.89 9.12
N GLY A 186 -6.17 -7.72 9.67
CA GLY A 186 -6.31 -7.95 11.12
C GLY A 186 -7.05 -6.88 11.94
N ALA A 187 -7.43 -5.75 11.34
CA ALA A 187 -8.16 -4.65 11.99
C ALA A 187 -9.56 -4.39 11.36
N GLY A 188 -9.79 -4.87 10.14
CA GLY A 188 -11.06 -4.76 9.44
C GLY A 188 -10.97 -3.96 8.13
N SER A 189 -12.13 -3.70 7.53
CA SER A 189 -12.25 -2.99 6.26
C SER A 189 -13.22 -1.82 6.34
N ILE A 190 -13.01 -0.82 5.47
CA ILE A 190 -13.80 0.39 5.30
C ILE A 190 -14.28 0.40 3.86
N GLU A 191 -15.60 0.36 3.66
CA GLU A 191 -16.19 0.51 2.33
C GLU A 191 -16.22 1.99 1.92
N LEU A 192 -15.67 2.29 0.74
CA LEU A 192 -15.60 3.64 0.22
C LEU A 192 -16.90 4.10 -0.45
N ALA A 193 -17.69 3.16 -0.98
CA ALA A 193 -18.92 3.44 -1.72
C ALA A 193 -20.13 3.76 -0.82
N ASP A 194 -20.17 3.20 0.40
CA ASP A 194 -21.38 3.22 1.24
C ASP A 194 -21.25 4.09 2.51
N HIS A 195 -20.07 4.65 2.82
CA HIS A 195 -19.85 5.39 4.08
C HIS A 195 -19.65 6.89 3.96
N PHE A 196 -19.41 7.42 2.75
CA PHE A 196 -19.16 8.84 2.57
C PHE A 196 -19.94 9.38 1.38
N GLY A 197 -20.97 10.19 1.64
CA GLY A 197 -21.31 11.23 0.67
C GLY A 197 -20.07 12.12 0.53
N THR A 198 -19.37 12.04 -0.61
CA THR A 198 -18.06 12.68 -0.85
C THR A 198 -16.96 12.24 0.14
N LEU A 199 -15.92 11.58 -0.36
CA LEU A 199 -14.74 11.22 0.41
C LEU A 199 -13.99 12.48 0.84
N THR A 200 -13.59 12.54 2.12
CA THR A 200 -12.79 13.63 2.67
C THR A 200 -11.54 13.09 3.37
N HIS A 201 -10.46 13.86 3.36
CA HIS A 201 -9.22 13.51 4.06
C HIS A 201 -9.46 13.18 5.54
N ALA A 202 -10.21 14.04 6.23
CA ALA A 202 -10.53 13.85 7.64
C ALA A 202 -11.39 12.60 7.88
N GLY A 203 -12.40 12.36 7.05
CA GLY A 203 -13.28 11.21 7.17
C GLY A 203 -12.55 9.88 7.00
N LEU A 204 -11.66 9.79 6.01
CA LEU A 204 -10.83 8.60 5.78
C LEU A 204 -9.81 8.38 6.89
N ALA A 205 -9.09 9.43 7.30
CA ALA A 205 -8.11 9.32 8.39
C ALA A 205 -8.76 8.85 9.70
N ASP A 206 -9.95 9.38 10.03
CA ASP A 206 -10.73 8.99 11.21
C ASP A 206 -11.28 7.56 11.11
N ALA A 207 -11.78 7.14 9.93
CA ALA A 207 -12.20 5.76 9.71
C ALA A 207 -11.04 4.77 9.85
N ILE A 208 -9.86 5.10 9.32
CA ILE A 208 -8.64 4.30 9.46
C ILE A 208 -8.21 4.22 10.93
N ALA A 209 -8.23 5.34 11.66
CA ALA A 209 -7.91 5.36 13.08
C ALA A 209 -8.86 4.48 13.90
N ARG A 210 -10.17 4.48 13.59
CA ARG A 210 -11.13 3.58 14.22
C ARG A 210 -10.89 2.11 13.88
N ALA A 211 -10.66 1.79 12.60
CA ALA A 211 -10.39 0.41 12.18
C ALA A 211 -9.16 -0.16 12.89
N LYS A 212 -8.09 0.65 13.02
CA LYS A 212 -6.87 0.29 13.77
C LYS A 212 -7.15 -0.10 15.23
N LEU A 213 -8.11 0.54 15.92
CA LEU A 213 -8.44 0.21 17.32
C LEU A 213 -9.02 -1.19 17.50
N ASN A 214 -9.54 -1.80 16.44
CA ASN A 214 -10.06 -3.16 16.46
C ASN A 214 -8.97 -4.21 16.20
N TYR A 215 -7.72 -3.81 15.98
CA TYR A 215 -6.63 -4.73 15.71
C TYR A 215 -6.46 -5.73 16.86
N GLY A 216 -6.62 -7.02 16.58
CA GLY A 216 -6.56 -8.09 17.57
C GLY A 216 -7.83 -8.31 18.42
N GLY A 217 -8.90 -7.54 18.17
CA GLY A 217 -10.19 -7.70 18.86
C GLY A 217 -10.97 -8.95 18.44
N ASP A 218 -10.77 -9.42 17.21
CA ASP A 218 -11.46 -10.58 16.61
C ASP A 218 -10.54 -11.81 16.39
N THR A 219 -9.28 -11.76 16.83
CA THR A 219 -8.40 -12.93 16.76
C THR A 219 -8.66 -13.84 17.96
N GLU A 220 -9.73 -14.64 17.89
CA GLU A 220 -9.68 -15.98 18.49
C GLU A 220 -8.54 -16.71 17.78
N TYR A 221 -7.37 -16.77 18.42
CA TYR A 221 -6.33 -17.70 18.00
C TYR A 221 -6.97 -19.09 18.02
N ILE A 222 -7.11 -19.70 16.84
CA ILE A 222 -7.52 -21.11 16.75
C ILE A 222 -6.45 -21.89 17.52
N SER A 223 -6.78 -22.23 18.76
CA SER A 223 -5.98 -23.03 19.68
C SER A 223 -5.94 -24.49 19.25
#